data_AF-A0A830BDA0-F1
#
_entry.id   AF-A0A830BDA0-F1
#
_cell.length_a   1.000
_cell.length_b   1.000
_cell.length_c   1.000
_cell.angle_alpha   90.00
_cell.angle_beta   90.00
_cell.angle_gamma   90.00
#
_symmetry.space_group_name_H-M   'P 1'
#
loop_
_entity.id
_entity.type
_entity.pdbx_description
1 polymer ?
#
loop_
_entity_poly.entity_id
_entity_poly.type
_entity_poly.pdbx_seq_one_letter_code
_entity_poly.pdbx_strand_id
1 'polypeptide(L)'
;MNSLESLLAQIQGFSGNTDDLTHLHHCLNQCGASLHADSARFAPLLRELDPSIHSLGYLYILEARTSAAISKAQASELVISVARFINVCAAEQIRLAPDKFISLCKRLKDLVILVGNPMRGVAPMLTALRKLQTSSEHLTTLHSDFLLLCLLSKCYKAGLSVLEDDIFDVDQPRDLLLYCYYGGMICIGQKKFGKALELLYIAVTSPMPKMSAIAVEAYKKYVLVSLIHLGQFSTSLPKYTSSTVQRDLKHFSQVSLWKLILILLSAKSIF
;
A
#
# COMPACT_ATOMS: atom_id res chain seq x y z
N MET A 1 34.71 4.80 22.64
CA MET A 1 34.36 4.64 21.21
C MET A 1 33.05 5.38 20.99
N ASN A 2 32.95 6.20 19.95
CA ASN A 2 31.72 6.93 19.67
C ASN A 2 30.58 5.93 19.40
N SER A 3 29.41 6.12 20.03
CA SER A 3 28.21 5.28 19.82
C SER A 3 27.90 5.06 18.33
N LEU A 4 28.21 6.05 17.49
CA LEU A 4 28.11 6.03 16.04
C LEU A 4 29.07 5.05 15.36
N GLU A 5 30.37 5.12 15.69
CA GLU A 5 31.42 4.25 15.13
C GLU A 5 31.21 2.79 15.56
N SER A 6 30.79 2.60 16.82
CA SER A 6 30.44 1.27 17.33
C SER A 6 29.28 0.66 16.54
N LEU A 7 28.23 1.43 16.27
CA LEU A 7 27.09 0.94 15.51
C LEU A 7 27.46 0.65 14.04
N LEU A 8 28.25 1.53 13.41
CA LEU A 8 28.74 1.30 12.06
C LEU A 8 29.54 -0.01 11.96
N ALA A 9 30.50 -0.21 12.87
CA ALA A 9 31.32 -1.40 12.90
C ALA A 9 30.49 -2.68 13.11
N GLN A 10 29.47 -2.62 13.97
CA GLN A 10 28.53 -3.73 14.15
C GLN A 10 27.75 -4.03 12.86
N ILE A 11 27.20 -3.01 12.20
CA ILE A 11 26.46 -3.21 10.95
C ILE A 11 27.37 -3.83 9.88
N GLN A 12 28.59 -3.31 9.70
CA GLN A 12 29.53 -3.83 8.71
C GLN A 12 30.02 -5.24 9.03
N GLY A 13 30.30 -5.52 10.31
CA GLY A 13 30.80 -6.82 10.75
C GLY A 13 29.76 -7.93 10.68
N PHE A 14 28.49 -7.63 11.01
CA PHE A 14 27.45 -8.64 11.18
C PHE A 14 26.47 -8.79 10.00
N SER A 15 26.73 -8.15 8.85
CA SER A 15 25.85 -8.25 7.67
C SER A 15 26.12 -9.47 6.77
N GLY A 16 27.11 -10.31 7.11
CA GLY A 16 27.65 -11.34 6.20
C GLY A 16 27.03 -12.74 6.29
N ASN A 17 26.52 -13.17 7.45
CA ASN A 17 25.92 -14.51 7.61
C ASN A 17 24.62 -14.46 8.43
N THR A 18 23.84 -15.55 8.43
CA THR A 18 22.51 -15.58 9.04
C THR A 18 22.52 -15.42 10.56
N ASP A 19 23.45 -16.08 11.26
CA ASP A 19 23.54 -16.01 12.73
C ASP A 19 23.92 -14.59 13.18
N ASP A 20 24.89 -13.98 12.51
CA ASP A 20 25.32 -12.60 12.72
C ASP A 20 24.18 -11.61 12.43
N LEU A 21 23.35 -11.86 11.41
CA LEU A 21 22.19 -11.03 11.10
C LEU A 21 21.13 -11.08 12.20
N THR A 22 20.90 -12.25 12.82
CA THR A 22 19.97 -12.34 13.96
C THR A 22 20.49 -11.59 15.18
N HIS A 23 21.80 -11.67 15.44
CA HIS A 23 22.46 -10.90 16.50
C HIS A 23 22.36 -9.39 16.22
N LEU A 24 22.65 -8.97 14.98
CA LEU A 24 22.52 -7.58 14.53
C LEU A 24 21.09 -7.07 14.69
N HIS A 25 20.09 -7.88 14.33
CA HIS A 25 18.68 -7.53 14.52
C HIS A 25 18.35 -7.26 16.00
N HIS A 26 18.85 -8.12 16.91
CA HIS A 26 18.65 -7.93 18.34
C HIS A 26 19.29 -6.62 18.84
N CYS A 27 20.55 -6.35 18.47
CA CYS A 27 21.24 -5.10 18.81
C CYS A 27 20.49 -3.87 18.28
N LEU A 28 20.06 -3.89 17.02
CA LEU A 28 19.34 -2.79 16.40
C LEU A 28 17.98 -2.52 17.07
N ASN A 29 17.29 -3.57 17.54
CA ASN A 29 16.07 -3.41 18.32
C ASN A 29 16.32 -2.73 19.66
N GLN A 30 17.39 -3.10 20.37
CA GLN A 30 17.77 -2.44 21.63
C GLN A 30 18.13 -0.96 21.43
N CYS A 31 18.79 -0.62 20.31
CA CYS A 31 19.13 0.75 19.97
C CYS A 31 18.00 1.53 19.26
N GLY A 32 16.85 0.91 19.01
CA GLY A 32 15.78 1.53 18.19
C GLY A 32 15.32 2.88 18.72
N ALA A 33 15.11 3.00 20.04
CA ALA A 33 14.64 4.25 20.66
C ALA A 33 15.65 5.40 20.50
N SER A 34 16.95 5.13 20.65
CA SER A 34 18.00 6.14 20.49
C SER A 34 18.18 6.55 19.02
N LEU A 35 17.99 5.62 18.08
CA LEU A 35 17.99 5.93 16.64
C LEU A 35 16.88 6.92 16.26
N HIS A 36 15.69 6.80 16.85
CA HIS A 36 14.62 7.76 16.62
C HIS A 36 14.90 9.12 17.27
N ALA A 37 15.40 9.12 18.52
CA ALA A 37 15.70 10.36 19.24
C ALA A 37 16.77 11.21 18.53
N ASP A 38 17.83 10.56 18.04
CA ASP A 38 19.00 11.21 17.45
C ASP A 38 19.13 10.94 15.93
N SER A 39 18.03 10.78 15.20
CA SER A 39 18.04 10.32 13.79
C SER A 39 18.93 11.17 12.86
N ALA A 40 19.04 12.48 13.11
CA ALA A 40 19.92 13.37 12.34
C ALA A 40 21.41 13.06 12.54
N ARG A 41 21.80 12.57 13.72
CA ARG A 41 23.18 12.20 14.06
C ARG A 41 23.64 10.95 13.32
N PHE A 42 22.74 10.01 13.08
CA PHE A 42 23.03 8.75 12.39
C PHE A 42 22.95 8.85 10.85
N ALA A 43 22.41 9.95 10.31
CA ALA A 43 22.29 10.18 8.87
C ALA A 43 23.62 10.05 8.06
N PRO A 44 24.79 10.51 8.57
CA PRO A 44 26.06 10.36 7.84
C PRO A 44 26.45 8.90 7.58
N LEU A 45 26.06 7.96 8.46
CA LEU A 45 26.37 6.53 8.33
C LEU A 45 25.84 5.93 7.04
N LEU A 46 24.73 6.45 6.50
CA LEU A 46 24.16 5.98 5.23
C LEU A 46 25.11 6.20 4.03
N ARG A 47 26.16 7.02 4.16
CA ARG A 47 27.20 7.20 3.14
C ARG A 47 28.29 6.12 3.18
N GLU A 48 28.46 5.48 4.32
CA GLU A 48 29.47 4.45 4.58
C GLU A 48 28.89 3.03 4.48
N LEU A 49 27.56 2.92 4.45
CA LEU A 49 26.83 1.67 4.33
C LEU A 49 26.38 1.43 2.88
N ASP A 50 26.75 0.29 2.33
CA ASP A 50 26.13 -0.24 1.11
C ASP A 50 24.70 -0.72 1.39
N PRO A 51 23.66 -0.20 0.71
CA PRO A 51 22.26 -0.57 0.96
C PRO A 51 21.89 -2.00 0.54
N SER A 52 22.67 -2.67 -0.32
CA SER A 52 22.46 -4.05 -0.75
C SER A 52 23.12 -5.06 0.18
N ILE A 53 24.26 -4.71 0.77
CA ILE A 53 25.01 -5.56 1.71
C ILE A 53 24.51 -5.35 3.14
N HIS A 54 24.31 -4.11 3.56
CA HIS A 54 23.98 -3.72 4.94
C HIS A 54 22.51 -3.34 5.11
N SER A 55 21.62 -4.01 4.37
CA SER A 55 20.21 -3.62 4.26
C SER A 55 19.48 -3.50 5.59
N LEU A 56 19.74 -4.39 6.56
CA LEU A 56 19.08 -4.38 7.86
C LEU A 56 19.45 -3.11 8.65
N GLY A 57 20.74 -2.82 8.80
CA GLY A 57 21.19 -1.60 9.48
C GLY A 57 20.76 -0.33 8.76
N TYR A 58 20.87 -0.32 7.42
CA TYR A 58 20.41 0.80 6.59
C TYR A 58 18.91 1.06 6.77
N LEU A 59 18.08 0.00 6.86
CA LEU A 59 16.65 0.09 7.10
C LEU A 59 16.34 0.82 8.42
N TYR A 60 16.99 0.44 9.53
CA TYR A 60 16.72 1.05 10.85
C TYR A 60 17.05 2.54 10.85
N ILE A 61 18.20 2.92 10.28
CA ILE A 61 18.62 4.32 10.23
C ILE A 61 17.69 5.13 9.32
N LEU A 62 17.34 4.59 8.14
CA LEU A 62 16.49 5.29 7.19
C LEU A 62 15.04 5.42 7.69
N GLU A 63 14.49 4.36 8.28
CA GLU A 63 13.16 4.36 8.88
C GLU A 63 13.08 5.43 9.98
N ALA A 64 14.01 5.43 10.93
CA ALA A 64 14.08 6.42 12.00
C ALA A 64 14.19 7.87 11.49
N ARG A 65 14.99 8.10 10.44
CA ARG A 65 15.09 9.41 9.80
C ARG A 65 13.80 9.86 9.15
N THR A 66 12.98 8.93 8.68
CA THR A 66 11.72 9.24 8.01
C THR A 66 10.53 9.34 8.96
N SER A 67 10.64 8.90 10.21
CA SER A 67 9.54 8.92 11.20
C SER A 67 9.13 10.33 11.65
N ALA A 68 10.05 11.30 11.62
CA ALA A 68 9.77 12.68 12.03
C ALA A 68 8.95 13.47 10.99
N ALA A 69 8.41 14.62 11.40
CA ALA A 69 7.80 15.58 10.47
C ALA A 69 8.86 16.13 9.51
N ILE A 70 8.54 16.14 8.22
CA ILE A 70 9.49 16.43 7.14
C ILE A 70 8.94 17.56 6.27
N SER A 71 9.80 18.56 5.99
CA SER A 71 9.47 19.63 5.05
C SER A 71 9.45 19.13 3.61
N LYS A 72 8.75 19.83 2.71
CA LYS A 72 8.68 19.44 1.29
C LYS A 72 10.06 19.40 0.60
N ALA A 73 11.00 20.25 1.02
CA ALA A 73 12.37 20.25 0.51
C ALA A 73 13.10 18.95 0.90
N GLN A 74 13.09 18.61 2.19
CA GLN A 74 13.68 17.37 2.70
C GLN A 74 13.01 16.12 2.11
N ALA A 75 11.69 16.16 1.91
CA ALA A 75 10.95 15.05 1.31
C ALA A 75 11.47 14.71 -0.09
N SER A 76 11.86 15.70 -0.88
CA SER A 76 12.35 15.49 -2.25
C SER A 76 13.65 14.68 -2.29
N GLU A 77 14.56 14.92 -1.34
CA GLU A 77 15.81 14.16 -1.16
C GLU A 77 15.54 12.76 -0.59
N LEU A 78 14.66 12.67 0.42
CA LEU A 78 14.31 11.41 1.06
C LEU A 78 13.61 10.46 0.09
N VAL A 79 12.73 10.94 -0.80
CA VAL A 79 12.12 10.10 -1.84
C VAL A 79 13.18 9.40 -2.67
N ILE A 80 14.27 10.09 -3.05
CA ILE A 80 15.37 9.49 -3.83
C ILE A 80 16.07 8.41 -3.00
N SER A 81 16.42 8.75 -1.77
CA SER A 81 17.16 7.87 -0.87
C SER A 81 16.40 6.60 -0.53
N VAL A 82 15.10 6.73 -0.21
CA VAL A 82 14.21 5.62 0.13
C VAL A 82 13.91 4.75 -1.10
N ALA A 83 13.60 5.35 -2.25
CA ALA A 83 13.36 4.60 -3.48
C ALA A 83 14.60 3.80 -3.91
N ARG A 84 15.80 4.42 -3.82
CA ARG A 84 17.06 3.74 -4.11
C ARG A 84 17.25 2.54 -3.20
N PHE A 85 17.09 2.72 -1.89
CA PHE A 85 17.21 1.65 -0.91
C PHE A 85 16.24 0.48 -1.20
N ILE A 86 14.95 0.77 -1.38
CA ILE A 86 13.93 -0.25 -1.66
C ILE A 86 14.28 -1.06 -2.91
N ASN A 87 14.84 -0.42 -3.94
CA ASN A 87 15.20 -1.12 -5.17
C ASN A 87 16.37 -2.09 -4.97
N VAL A 88 17.38 -1.74 -4.16
CA VAL A 88 18.63 -2.50 -4.07
C VAL A 88 18.77 -3.37 -2.81
N CYS A 89 17.93 -3.19 -1.79
CA CYS A 89 18.06 -3.93 -0.53
C CYS A 89 17.89 -5.46 -0.68
N ALA A 90 18.58 -6.23 0.15
CA ALA A 90 18.44 -7.69 0.23
C ALA A 90 17.10 -8.07 0.87
N ALA A 91 16.35 -8.97 0.23
CA ALA A 91 15.03 -9.38 0.68
C ALA A 91 15.09 -10.16 2.00
N GLU A 92 16.12 -11.00 2.16
CA GLU A 92 16.39 -11.82 3.33
C GLU A 92 16.57 -10.96 4.58
N GLN A 93 17.30 -9.85 4.45
CA GLN A 93 17.58 -8.95 5.57
C GLN A 93 16.35 -8.12 5.96
N ILE A 94 15.60 -7.57 4.99
CA ILE A 94 14.41 -6.78 5.33
C ILE A 94 13.30 -7.63 5.93
N ARG A 95 13.23 -8.93 5.60
CA ARG A 95 12.28 -9.89 6.18
C ARG A 95 12.55 -10.22 7.65
N LEU A 96 13.74 -9.89 8.18
CA LEU A 96 14.01 -9.94 9.62
C LEU A 96 13.31 -8.82 10.40
N ALA A 97 12.96 -7.72 9.73
CA ALA A 97 12.27 -6.59 10.34
C ALA A 97 11.14 -6.05 9.44
N PRO A 98 10.11 -6.88 9.13
CA PRO A 98 9.10 -6.54 8.13
C PRO A 98 8.31 -5.30 8.52
N ASP A 99 8.00 -5.09 9.80
CA ASP A 99 7.26 -3.92 10.29
C ASP A 99 7.98 -2.60 9.99
N LYS A 100 9.31 -2.58 10.12
CA LYS A 100 10.13 -1.40 9.81
C LYS A 100 10.17 -1.13 8.31
N PHE A 101 10.29 -2.19 7.50
CA PHE A 101 10.26 -2.06 6.05
C PHE A 101 8.88 -1.59 5.54
N ILE A 102 7.79 -2.12 6.11
CA ILE A 102 6.42 -1.68 5.83
C ILE A 102 6.24 -0.20 6.24
N SER A 103 6.70 0.19 7.43
CA SER A 103 6.68 1.59 7.90
C SER A 103 7.37 2.52 6.90
N LEU A 104 8.59 2.16 6.47
CA LEU A 104 9.36 2.91 5.49
C LEU A 104 8.64 3.02 4.13
N CYS A 105 8.02 1.95 3.65
CA CYS A 105 7.26 1.96 2.39
C CYS A 105 6.01 2.84 2.48
N LYS A 106 5.27 2.76 3.59
CA LYS A 106 4.13 3.66 3.87
C LYS A 106 4.60 5.12 3.92
N ARG A 107 5.77 5.36 4.50
CA ARG A 107 6.37 6.68 4.53
C ARG A 107 6.80 7.17 3.15
N LEU A 108 7.33 6.31 2.28
CA LEU A 108 7.60 6.65 0.88
C LEU A 108 6.33 7.14 0.18
N LYS A 109 5.19 6.43 0.34
CA LYS A 109 3.90 6.86 -0.20
C LYS A 109 3.54 8.27 0.28
N ASP A 110 3.63 8.53 1.58
CA ASP A 110 3.31 9.85 2.13
C ASP A 110 4.24 10.94 1.56
N LEU A 111 5.54 10.64 1.42
CA LEU A 111 6.53 11.57 0.88
C LEU A 111 6.27 11.91 -0.60
N VAL A 112 5.93 10.93 -1.44
CA VAL A 112 5.65 11.20 -2.87
C VAL A 112 4.34 11.97 -3.07
N ILE A 113 3.36 11.77 -2.18
CA ILE A 113 2.13 12.58 -2.14
C ILE A 113 2.46 14.01 -1.69
N LEU A 114 3.26 14.19 -0.63
CA LEU A 114 3.68 15.51 -0.14
C LEU A 114 4.46 16.31 -1.19
N VAL A 115 5.34 15.65 -1.94
CA VAL A 115 6.10 16.26 -3.04
C VAL A 115 5.19 16.58 -4.24
N GLY A 116 4.04 15.91 -4.36
CA GLY A 116 3.08 16.11 -5.45
C GLY A 116 3.41 15.30 -6.70
N ASN A 117 4.21 14.24 -6.59
CA ASN A 117 4.53 13.35 -7.70
C ASN A 117 4.42 11.87 -7.29
N PRO A 118 3.19 11.32 -7.16
CA PRO A 118 2.94 9.94 -6.74
C PRO A 118 3.58 8.87 -7.64
N MET A 119 3.83 9.19 -8.91
CA MET A 119 4.44 8.27 -9.88
C MET A 119 5.81 7.78 -9.42
N ARG A 120 6.56 8.62 -8.69
CA ARG A 120 7.89 8.27 -8.14
C ARG A 120 7.85 7.12 -7.13
N GLY A 121 6.68 6.84 -6.54
CA GLY A 121 6.49 5.73 -5.60
C GLY A 121 6.06 4.43 -6.26
N VAL A 122 5.57 4.45 -7.50
CA VAL A 122 4.95 3.26 -8.14
C VAL A 122 5.94 2.11 -8.30
N ALA A 123 7.06 2.34 -8.99
CA ALA A 123 8.04 1.27 -9.23
C ALA A 123 8.71 0.78 -7.93
N PRO A 124 9.18 1.65 -7.01
CA PRO A 124 9.73 1.18 -5.74
C PRO A 124 8.71 0.40 -4.90
N MET A 125 7.45 0.83 -4.83
CA MET A 125 6.42 0.11 -4.07
C MET A 125 6.14 -1.28 -4.65
N LEU A 126 6.15 -1.44 -5.98
CA LEU A 126 6.03 -2.76 -6.61
C LEU A 126 7.23 -3.65 -6.26
N THR A 127 8.45 -3.09 -6.26
CA THR A 127 9.65 -3.81 -5.82
C THR A 127 9.55 -4.23 -4.36
N ALA A 128 9.11 -3.33 -3.48
CA ALA A 128 8.91 -3.61 -2.06
C ALA A 128 7.91 -4.75 -1.82
N LEU A 129 6.78 -4.71 -2.52
CA LEU A 129 5.74 -5.72 -2.46
C LEU A 129 6.30 -7.10 -2.82
N ARG A 130 7.02 -7.22 -3.95
CA ARG A 130 7.65 -8.47 -4.37
C ARG A 130 8.71 -8.99 -3.40
N LYS A 131 9.44 -8.09 -2.72
CA LYS A 131 10.44 -8.50 -1.72
C LYS A 131 9.79 -8.98 -0.41
N LEU A 132 8.67 -8.39 0.00
CA LEU A 132 7.96 -8.82 1.20
C LEU A 132 7.08 -10.06 0.98
N GLN A 133 6.46 -10.15 -0.19
CA GLN A 133 5.49 -11.20 -0.49
C GLN A 133 6.19 -12.57 -0.53
N THR A 134 5.74 -13.48 0.33
CA THR A 134 6.21 -14.86 0.41
C THR A 134 5.45 -15.79 -0.53
N SER A 135 4.17 -15.48 -0.81
CA SER A 135 3.29 -16.17 -1.76
C SER A 135 2.44 -15.16 -2.53
N SER A 136 2.22 -15.41 -3.83
CA SER A 136 1.30 -14.61 -4.68
C SER A 136 -0.12 -14.56 -4.12
N GLU A 137 -0.51 -15.56 -3.33
CA GLU A 137 -1.84 -15.70 -2.74
C GLU A 137 -2.05 -14.82 -1.49
N HIS A 138 -0.98 -14.25 -0.94
CA HIS A 138 -1.03 -13.48 0.30
C HIS A 138 -1.12 -11.97 0.04
N LEU A 139 -2.16 -11.33 0.61
CA LEU A 139 -2.37 -9.89 0.57
C LEU A 139 -1.54 -9.17 1.63
N THR A 140 -0.37 -8.70 1.22
CA THR A 140 0.43 -7.81 2.07
C THR A 140 -0.28 -6.46 2.30
N THR A 141 0.01 -5.83 3.44
CA THR A 141 -0.51 -4.50 3.78
C THR A 141 -0.11 -3.39 2.77
N LEU A 142 0.94 -3.61 1.96
CA LEU A 142 1.43 -2.64 0.97
C LEU A 142 0.62 -2.62 -0.33
N HIS A 143 -0.19 -3.65 -0.62
CA HIS A 143 -0.98 -3.72 -1.85
C HIS A 143 -1.91 -2.50 -2.00
N SER A 144 -2.61 -2.15 -0.92
CA SER A 144 -3.56 -1.03 -0.92
C SER A 144 -2.85 0.31 -1.20
N ASP A 145 -1.70 0.55 -0.59
CA ASP A 145 -0.88 1.74 -0.79
C ASP A 145 -0.30 1.81 -2.22
N PHE A 146 0.13 0.68 -2.78
CA PHE A 146 0.60 0.58 -4.16
C PHE A 146 -0.52 0.89 -5.17
N LEU A 147 -1.70 0.29 -5.00
CA LEU A 147 -2.85 0.54 -5.87
C LEU A 147 -3.31 2.00 -5.79
N LEU A 148 -3.28 2.61 -4.60
CA LEU A 148 -3.56 4.04 -4.43
C LEU A 148 -2.58 4.90 -5.24
N LEU A 149 -1.28 4.63 -5.18
CA LEU A 149 -0.30 5.35 -6.00
C LEU A 149 -0.54 5.17 -7.50
N CYS A 150 -0.89 3.95 -7.94
CA CYS A 150 -1.24 3.68 -9.33
C CYS A 150 -2.47 4.49 -9.77
N LEU A 151 -3.49 4.64 -8.90
CA LEU A 151 -4.65 5.47 -9.17
C LEU A 151 -4.29 6.96 -9.29
N LEU A 152 -3.56 7.50 -8.31
CA LEU A 152 -3.17 8.92 -8.27
C LEU A 152 -2.26 9.30 -9.44
N SER A 153 -1.40 8.38 -9.88
CA SER A 153 -0.50 8.57 -11.03
C SER A 153 -1.10 8.15 -12.37
N LYS A 154 -2.34 7.63 -12.40
CA LYS A 154 -2.98 7.01 -13.58
C LYS A 154 -2.16 5.88 -14.23
N CYS A 155 -1.27 5.25 -13.47
CA CYS A 155 -0.46 4.11 -13.91
C CYS A 155 -1.22 2.79 -13.79
N TYR A 156 -2.36 2.67 -14.46
CA TYR A 156 -3.27 1.52 -14.30
C TYR A 156 -2.67 0.19 -14.75
N LYS A 157 -1.77 0.19 -15.74
CA LYS A 157 -1.07 -1.01 -16.19
C LYS A 157 -0.21 -1.63 -15.07
N ALA A 158 0.48 -0.80 -14.29
CA ALA A 158 1.25 -1.27 -13.13
C ALA A 158 0.31 -1.83 -12.06
N GLY A 159 -0.80 -1.14 -11.77
CA GLY A 159 -1.79 -1.61 -10.82
C GLY A 159 -2.44 -2.95 -11.21
N LEU A 160 -2.68 -3.20 -12.50
CA LEU A 160 -3.24 -4.48 -12.96
C LEU A 160 -2.33 -5.67 -12.65
N SER A 161 -1.00 -5.48 -12.63
CA SER A 161 -0.05 -6.60 -12.43
C SER A 161 -0.15 -7.29 -11.08
N VAL A 162 -0.84 -6.70 -10.09
CA VAL A 162 -1.09 -7.32 -8.77
C VAL A 162 -2.58 -7.68 -8.55
N LEU A 163 -3.40 -7.47 -9.59
CA LEU A 163 -4.84 -7.81 -9.60
C LEU A 163 -5.13 -9.07 -10.43
N GLU A 164 -4.11 -9.60 -11.10
CA GLU A 164 -4.17 -10.83 -11.89
C GLU A 164 -3.99 -12.08 -11.02
N ASP A 165 -3.33 -11.93 -9.86
CA ASP A 165 -3.14 -13.02 -8.89
C ASP A 165 -4.43 -13.24 -8.06
N ASP A 166 -4.73 -14.50 -7.79
CA ASP A 166 -5.82 -14.87 -6.88
C ASP A 166 -5.33 -14.80 -5.43
N ILE A 167 -6.00 -13.98 -4.63
CA ILE A 167 -5.66 -13.74 -3.22
C ILE A 167 -6.57 -14.58 -2.33
N PHE A 168 -5.96 -15.42 -1.50
CA PHE A 168 -6.66 -16.30 -0.55
C PHE A 168 -6.31 -16.02 0.91
N ASP A 169 -5.14 -15.43 1.17
CA ASP A 169 -4.65 -15.16 2.52
C ASP A 169 -4.63 -13.65 2.83
N VAL A 170 -5.28 -13.26 3.92
CA VAL A 170 -5.55 -11.86 4.27
C VAL A 170 -5.45 -11.67 5.78
N ASP A 171 -4.51 -10.86 6.22
CA ASP A 171 -4.32 -10.55 7.65
C ASP A 171 -5.38 -9.58 8.19
N GLN A 172 -5.73 -8.55 7.42
CA GLN A 172 -6.58 -7.46 7.88
C GLN A 172 -7.77 -7.22 6.93
N PRO A 173 -9.02 -7.25 7.43
CA PRO A 173 -10.20 -6.98 6.60
C PRO A 173 -10.19 -5.61 5.92
N ARG A 174 -9.56 -4.61 6.56
CA ARG A 174 -9.41 -3.26 6.01
C ARG A 174 -8.52 -3.24 4.78
N ASP A 175 -7.47 -4.05 4.75
CA ASP A 175 -6.54 -4.09 3.64
C ASP A 175 -7.19 -4.76 2.43
N LEU A 176 -7.99 -5.81 2.64
CA LEU A 176 -8.83 -6.41 1.60
C LEU A 176 -9.85 -5.41 1.05
N LEU A 177 -10.55 -4.67 1.92
CA LEU A 177 -11.50 -3.64 1.47
C LEU A 177 -10.83 -2.61 0.55
N LEU A 178 -9.67 -2.08 0.95
CA LEU A 178 -8.95 -1.08 0.18
C LEU A 178 -8.36 -1.66 -1.11
N TYR A 179 -7.83 -2.87 -1.06
CA TYR A 179 -7.36 -3.61 -2.23
C TYR A 179 -8.47 -3.76 -3.28
N CYS A 180 -9.62 -4.29 -2.87
CA CYS A 180 -10.77 -4.49 -3.73
C CYS A 180 -11.33 -3.16 -4.26
N TYR A 181 -11.42 -2.13 -3.43
CA TYR A 181 -11.92 -0.82 -3.84
C TYR A 181 -11.00 -0.14 -4.86
N TYR A 182 -9.71 -0.03 -4.57
CA TYR A 182 -8.75 0.60 -5.48
C TYR A 182 -8.51 -0.25 -6.73
N GLY A 183 -8.46 -1.57 -6.59
CA GLY A 183 -8.38 -2.51 -7.71
C GLY A 183 -9.58 -2.39 -8.65
N GLY A 184 -10.79 -2.33 -8.10
CA GLY A 184 -12.01 -2.08 -8.86
C GLY A 184 -11.94 -0.78 -9.67
N MET A 185 -11.46 0.31 -9.06
CA MET A 185 -11.26 1.59 -9.76
C MET A 185 -10.24 1.51 -10.89
N ILE A 186 -9.13 0.78 -10.70
CA ILE A 186 -8.12 0.54 -11.74
C ILE A 186 -8.73 -0.27 -12.91
N CYS A 187 -9.48 -1.33 -12.60
CA CYS A 187 -10.18 -2.13 -13.61
C CYS A 187 -11.22 -1.31 -14.37
N ILE A 188 -11.97 -0.42 -13.71
CA ILE A 188 -12.89 0.53 -14.38
C ILE A 188 -12.12 1.42 -15.34
N GLY A 189 -11.01 2.03 -14.89
CA GLY A 189 -10.18 2.91 -15.72
C GLY A 189 -9.63 2.22 -16.98
N GLN A 190 -9.42 0.91 -16.90
CA GLN A 190 -8.96 0.05 -18.00
C GLN A 190 -10.10 -0.65 -18.75
N LYS A 191 -11.37 -0.31 -18.45
CA LYS A 191 -12.58 -0.92 -19.03
C LYS A 191 -12.68 -2.45 -18.84
N LYS A 192 -11.95 -3.02 -17.87
CA LYS A 192 -12.08 -4.42 -17.45
C LYS A 192 -13.28 -4.56 -16.49
N PHE A 193 -14.48 -4.35 -17.00
CA PHE A 193 -15.69 -4.23 -16.16
C PHE A 193 -16.07 -5.51 -15.41
N GLY A 194 -15.81 -6.70 -15.98
CA GLY A 194 -16.05 -7.98 -15.29
C GLY A 194 -15.25 -8.11 -13.99
N LYS A 195 -13.92 -7.97 -14.07
CA LYS A 195 -13.05 -7.99 -12.89
C LYS A 195 -13.35 -6.84 -11.92
N ALA A 196 -13.74 -5.67 -12.44
CA ALA A 196 -14.16 -4.56 -11.58
C ALA A 196 -15.40 -4.91 -10.74
N LEU A 197 -16.38 -5.61 -11.32
CA LEU A 197 -17.57 -6.05 -10.59
C LEU A 197 -17.22 -7.04 -9.48
N GLU A 198 -16.38 -8.03 -9.79
CA GLU A 198 -15.93 -9.01 -8.80
C GLU A 198 -15.27 -8.33 -7.59
N LEU A 199 -14.30 -7.45 -7.85
CA LEU A 199 -13.58 -6.73 -6.80
C LEU A 199 -14.53 -5.83 -5.99
N LEU A 200 -15.38 -5.04 -6.65
CA LEU A 200 -16.33 -4.16 -5.94
C LEU A 200 -17.38 -4.96 -5.15
N TYR A 201 -17.80 -6.12 -5.67
CA TYR A 201 -18.70 -7.01 -4.95
C TYR A 201 -18.06 -7.56 -3.68
N ILE A 202 -16.79 -7.99 -3.73
CA ILE A 202 -16.03 -8.41 -2.56
C ILE A 202 -15.92 -7.25 -1.55
N ALA A 203 -15.62 -6.04 -2.01
CA ALA A 203 -15.54 -4.86 -1.15
C ALA A 203 -16.86 -4.54 -0.40
N VAL A 204 -18.01 -4.76 -1.06
CA VAL A 204 -19.34 -4.52 -0.47
C VAL A 204 -19.79 -5.65 0.46
N THR A 205 -19.39 -6.88 0.15
CA THR A 205 -19.82 -8.08 0.89
C THR A 205 -18.88 -8.48 2.02
N SER A 206 -17.69 -7.88 2.09
CA SER A 206 -16.71 -8.13 3.15
C SER A 206 -17.31 -7.80 4.53
N PRO A 207 -17.21 -8.72 5.51
CA PRO A 207 -17.80 -8.54 6.82
C PRO A 207 -17.10 -7.39 7.57
N MET A 208 -17.87 -6.34 7.90
CA MET A 208 -17.37 -5.24 8.71
C MET A 208 -18.31 -4.94 9.88
N PRO A 209 -17.78 -4.68 11.09
CA PRO A 209 -18.60 -4.39 12.27
C PRO A 209 -19.35 -3.06 12.16
N LYS A 210 -18.84 -2.11 11.37
CA LYS A 210 -19.48 -0.83 11.06
C LYS A 210 -19.28 -0.50 9.59
N MET A 211 -20.32 -0.02 8.93
CA MET A 211 -20.24 0.35 7.52
C MET A 211 -19.29 1.55 7.34
N SER A 212 -18.31 1.41 6.45
CA SER A 212 -17.32 2.45 6.15
C SER A 212 -17.77 3.30 4.97
N ALA A 213 -17.30 4.55 4.90
CA ALA A 213 -17.53 5.42 3.75
C ALA A 213 -16.98 4.79 2.44
N ILE A 214 -15.90 4.01 2.54
CA ILE A 214 -15.30 3.29 1.41
C ILE A 214 -16.26 2.22 0.88
N ALA A 215 -16.91 1.45 1.76
CA ALA A 215 -17.89 0.44 1.34
C ALA A 215 -19.10 1.06 0.63
N VAL A 216 -19.56 2.23 1.11
CA VAL A 216 -20.64 2.99 0.44
C VAL A 216 -20.20 3.46 -0.95
N GLU A 217 -18.98 3.99 -1.07
CA GLU A 217 -18.42 4.42 -2.35
C GLU A 217 -18.13 3.27 -3.31
N ALA A 218 -17.76 2.10 -2.80
CA ALA A 218 -17.63 0.87 -3.56
C ALA A 218 -18.98 0.42 -4.10
N TYR A 219 -20.03 0.44 -3.27
CA TYR A 219 -21.37 0.05 -3.67
C TYR A 219 -21.94 0.95 -4.78
N LYS A 220 -21.79 2.28 -4.68
CA LYS A 220 -22.20 3.20 -5.75
C LYS A 220 -21.53 2.86 -7.09
N LYS A 221 -20.23 2.54 -7.06
CA LYS A 221 -19.48 2.13 -8.25
C LYS A 221 -19.92 0.75 -8.75
N TYR A 222 -20.22 -0.19 -7.84
CA TYR A 222 -20.74 -1.51 -8.20
C TYR A 222 -22.06 -1.40 -8.98
N VAL A 223 -23.01 -0.57 -8.54
CA VAL A 223 -24.26 -0.31 -9.25
C VAL A 223 -23.99 0.22 -10.67
N LEU A 224 -23.11 1.22 -10.77
CA LEU A 224 -22.74 1.83 -12.05
C LEU A 224 -22.13 0.83 -13.02
N VAL A 225 -21.13 0.08 -12.57
CA VAL A 225 -20.46 -0.91 -13.42
C VAL A 225 -21.43 -2.03 -13.80
N SER A 226 -22.37 -2.41 -12.91
CA SER A 226 -23.38 -3.43 -13.22
C SER A 226 -24.28 -2.97 -14.36
N LEU A 227 -24.75 -1.72 -14.31
CA LEU A 227 -25.55 -1.12 -15.38
C LEU A 227 -24.77 -1.01 -16.70
N ILE A 228 -23.47 -0.69 -16.65
CA ILE A 228 -22.62 -0.57 -17.85
C ILE A 228 -22.34 -1.95 -18.46
N HIS A 229 -21.99 -2.94 -17.65
CA HIS A 229 -21.51 -4.25 -18.13
C HIS A 229 -22.65 -5.23 -18.42
N LEU A 230 -23.65 -5.29 -17.54
CA LEU A 230 -24.74 -6.26 -17.61
C LEU A 230 -26.03 -5.65 -18.17
N GLY A 231 -26.12 -4.32 -18.28
CA GLY A 231 -27.35 -3.61 -18.68
C GLY A 231 -28.46 -3.59 -17.63
N GLN A 232 -28.23 -4.25 -16.49
CA GLN A 232 -29.20 -4.39 -15.41
C GLN A 232 -28.49 -4.42 -14.05
N PHE A 233 -29.21 -4.08 -12.99
CA PHE A 233 -28.71 -4.14 -11.62
C PHE A 233 -29.75 -4.80 -10.73
N SER A 234 -29.33 -5.83 -9.97
CA SER A 234 -30.15 -6.37 -8.89
C SER A 234 -29.73 -5.75 -7.56
N THR A 235 -30.71 -5.24 -6.82
CA THR A 235 -30.52 -4.74 -5.45
C THR A 235 -30.32 -5.87 -4.42
N SER A 236 -30.36 -7.13 -4.85
CA SER A 236 -30.16 -8.28 -3.97
C SER A 236 -28.67 -8.52 -3.74
N LEU A 237 -28.16 -8.06 -2.59
CA LEU A 237 -26.90 -8.54 -2.05
C LEU A 237 -27.06 -9.98 -1.53
N PRO A 238 -25.98 -10.78 -1.47
CA PRO A 238 -26.05 -12.14 -0.98
C PRO A 238 -26.58 -12.21 0.45
N LYS A 239 -27.32 -13.28 0.76
CA LYS A 239 -28.09 -13.45 2.01
C LYS A 239 -27.27 -13.40 3.29
N TYR A 240 -25.96 -13.64 3.22
CA TYR A 240 -25.05 -13.59 4.36
C TYR A 240 -24.65 -12.15 4.76
N THR A 241 -24.99 -11.14 3.95
CA THR A 241 -24.78 -9.74 4.34
C THR A 241 -25.77 -9.33 5.42
N SER A 242 -25.32 -8.59 6.43
CA SER A 242 -26.20 -8.19 7.53
C SER A 242 -27.37 -7.34 7.04
N SER A 243 -28.55 -7.54 7.65
CA SER A 243 -29.77 -6.83 7.28
C SER A 243 -29.64 -5.30 7.42
N THR A 244 -28.82 -4.84 8.36
CA THR A 244 -28.45 -3.43 8.54
C THR A 244 -27.68 -2.89 7.33
N VAL A 245 -26.65 -3.61 6.87
CA VAL A 245 -25.87 -3.22 5.68
C VAL A 245 -26.73 -3.21 4.42
N GLN A 246 -27.62 -4.20 4.25
CA GLN A 246 -28.55 -4.22 3.12
C GLN A 246 -29.51 -3.03 3.13
N ARG A 247 -30.00 -2.61 4.31
CA ARG A 247 -30.90 -1.46 4.45
C ARG A 247 -30.18 -0.15 4.18
N ASP A 248 -29.02 0.04 4.77
CA ASP A 248 -28.25 1.29 4.64
C ASP A 248 -27.76 1.49 3.21
N LEU A 249 -27.23 0.44 2.57
CA LEU A 249 -26.79 0.50 1.18
C LEU A 249 -27.96 0.82 0.24
N LYS A 250 -29.14 0.23 0.44
CA LYS A 250 -30.35 0.58 -0.32
C LYS A 250 -30.69 2.07 -0.15
N HIS A 251 -30.69 2.59 1.07
CA HIS A 251 -30.97 4.00 1.34
C HIS A 251 -29.96 4.94 0.64
N PHE A 252 -28.65 4.66 0.74
CA PHE A 252 -27.63 5.45 0.05
C PHE A 252 -27.73 5.36 -1.48
N SER A 253 -28.11 4.21 -2.01
CA SER A 253 -28.30 4.06 -3.46
C SER A 253 -29.54 4.78 -3.97
N GLN A 254 -30.65 4.86 -3.23
CA GLN A 254 -31.86 5.56 -3.71
C GLN A 254 -31.60 7.05 -3.98
N VAL A 255 -30.85 7.73 -3.11
CA VAL A 255 -30.48 9.14 -3.30
C VAL A 255 -29.52 9.31 -4.49
N SER A 256 -28.66 8.32 -4.72
CA SER A 256 -27.65 8.32 -5.78
C SER A 256 -28.27 7.97 -7.14
N LEU A 257 -29.14 6.96 -7.19
CA LEU A 257 -29.74 6.36 -8.38
C LEU A 257 -30.52 7.37 -9.21
N TRP A 258 -31.31 8.27 -8.61
CA TRP A 258 -32.08 9.27 -9.39
C TRP A 258 -31.17 10.29 -10.08
N LYS A 259 -30.14 10.80 -9.40
CA LYS A 259 -29.12 11.66 -10.02
C LYS A 259 -28.28 10.91 -11.06
N LEU A 260 -27.96 9.64 -10.80
CA LEU A 260 -27.13 8.79 -11.65
C LEU A 260 -27.85 8.30 -12.91
N ILE A 261 -29.14 7.98 -12.81
CA ILE A 261 -30.01 7.69 -13.96
C ILE A 261 -30.12 8.95 -14.83
N LEU A 262 -30.27 10.15 -14.24
CA LEU A 262 -30.27 11.40 -15.01
C LEU A 262 -28.96 11.63 -15.78
N ILE A 263 -27.81 11.35 -15.16
CA ILE A 263 -26.48 11.50 -15.80
C ILE A 263 -26.28 10.46 -16.91
N LEU A 264 -26.67 9.20 -16.69
CA LEU A 264 -26.59 8.14 -17.70
C LEU A 264 -27.56 8.37 -18.87
N LEU A 265 -28.75 8.91 -18.60
CA LEU A 265 -29.70 9.31 -19.64
C LEU A 265 -29.20 10.52 -20.44
N SER A 266 -28.55 11.50 -19.79
CA SER A 266 -27.92 12.64 -20.47
C SER A 266 -26.73 12.23 -21.35
N ALA A 267 -25.93 11.25 -20.91
CA ALA A 267 -24.80 10.73 -21.69
C ALA A 267 -25.23 9.88 -22.90
N LYS A 268 -26.40 9.23 -22.84
CA LYS A 268 -26.98 8.51 -23.99
C LYS A 268 -27.54 9.42 -25.08
N SER A 269 -27.76 10.71 -24.81
CA SER A 269 -28.21 11.69 -25.81
C SER A 269 -27.06 12.29 -26.64
N ILE A 270 -25.81 11.86 -26.40
CA ILE A 270 -24.60 12.41 -27.03
C ILE A 270 -23.93 11.37 -27.98
N PHE A 271 -24.54 10.19 -28.15
CA PHE A 271 -24.17 9.20 -29.18
C PHE A 271 -25.28 9.07 -30.22
#